data_AF-A0A3P3WFS3-F1
#
_entry.id   AF-A0A3P3WFS3-F1
#
_cell.length_a   1.000
_cell.length_b   1.000
_cell.length_c   1.000
_cell.angle_alpha   90.00
_cell.angle_beta   90.00
_cell.angle_gamma   90.00
#
_symmetry.space_group_name_H-M   'P 1'
#
loop_
_entity.id
_entity.type
_entity.pdbx_description
1 polymer ?
#
loop_
_entity_poly.entity_id
_entity_poly.type
_entity_poly.pdbx_seq_one_letter_code
_entity_poly.pdbx_strand_id
1 'polypeptide(L)'
;MPIPKKILSRKDEITADFFKLTDTHIDNLLQGKVSHKFHASDFAALLFIHPRHLSNTIKLTTAKSPCDLVEERIIKEAACFLTETKMPIAEIGQVFCYDEPTNFTKFFKGMTGITPLQFRKKAIALV
;
A
#
# COMPACT_ATOMS: atom_id res chain seq x y z
N MET A 1 40.08 -15.41 -8.36
CA MET A 1 39.35 -14.16 -8.65
C MET A 1 38.07 -14.15 -7.82
N PRO A 2 37.79 -13.12 -7.02
CA PRO A 2 36.50 -13.04 -6.35
C PRO A 2 35.40 -12.78 -7.39
N ILE A 3 34.37 -13.63 -7.36
CA ILE A 3 33.19 -13.47 -8.21
C ILE A 3 32.43 -12.21 -7.74
N PRO A 4 32.03 -11.29 -8.64
CA PRO A 4 31.28 -10.11 -8.26
C PRO A 4 30.01 -10.46 -7.48
N LYS A 5 29.75 -9.75 -6.37
CA LYS A 5 28.48 -9.84 -5.63
C LYS A 5 27.33 -9.60 -6.62
N LYS A 6 26.31 -10.47 -6.61
CA LYS A 6 25.17 -10.49 -7.54
C LYS A 6 24.67 -9.07 -7.80
N ILE A 7 24.95 -8.53 -8.99
CA ILE A 7 24.40 -7.24 -9.43
C ILE A 7 22.90 -7.48 -9.57
N LEU A 8 22.11 -6.71 -8.83
CA LEU A 8 20.65 -6.80 -8.88
C LEU A 8 20.21 -6.56 -10.33
N SER A 9 19.28 -7.35 -10.87
CA SER A 9 18.83 -7.10 -12.23
C SER A 9 18.08 -5.77 -12.28
N ARG A 10 18.06 -5.08 -13.43
CA ARG A 10 17.31 -3.80 -13.56
C ARG A 10 15.84 -3.94 -13.14
N LYS A 11 15.24 -5.11 -13.36
CA LYS A 11 13.86 -5.40 -12.96
C LYS A 11 13.72 -5.46 -11.43
N ASP A 12 14.66 -6.12 -10.77
CA ASP A 12 14.70 -6.20 -9.30
C ASP A 12 14.96 -4.82 -8.68
N GLU A 13 15.79 -3.97 -9.31
CA GLU A 13 16.01 -2.58 -8.87
C GLU A 13 14.72 -1.77 -8.96
N ILE A 14 14.03 -1.80 -10.11
CA ILE A 14 12.74 -1.12 -10.30
C ILE A 14 11.74 -1.58 -9.25
N THR A 15 11.69 -2.88 -8.96
CA THR A 15 10.77 -3.44 -7.96
C THR A 15 11.14 -2.98 -6.55
N ALA A 16 12.43 -2.97 -6.19
CA ALA A 16 12.88 -2.46 -4.90
C ALA A 16 12.57 -0.97 -4.72
N ASP A 17 12.85 -0.16 -5.75
CA ASP A 17 12.56 1.28 -5.72
C ASP A 17 11.05 1.54 -5.66
N PHE A 18 10.23 0.76 -6.37
CA PHE A 18 8.77 0.84 -6.28
C PHE A 18 8.27 0.60 -4.85
N PHE A 19 8.79 -0.41 -4.14
CA PHE A 19 8.42 -0.65 -2.75
C PHE A 19 8.83 0.50 -1.83
N LYS A 20 10.04 1.04 -2.01
CA LYS A 20 10.51 2.21 -1.25
C LYS A 20 9.62 3.45 -1.48
N LEU A 21 9.25 3.69 -2.74
CA LEU A 21 8.34 4.79 -3.09
C LEU A 21 6.92 4.55 -2.52
N THR A 22 6.46 3.30 -2.51
CA THR A 22 5.18 2.93 -1.90
C THR A 22 5.20 3.27 -0.41
N ASP A 23 6.20 2.80 0.33
CA ASP A 23 6.32 3.08 1.76
C ASP A 23 6.39 4.60 2.04
N THR A 24 7.20 5.32 1.26
CA THR A 24 7.30 6.79 1.36
C THR A 24 5.96 7.48 1.09
N HIS A 25 5.20 7.02 0.10
CA HIS A 25 3.89 7.58 -0.23
C HIS A 25 2.89 7.33 0.90
N ILE A 26 2.87 6.11 1.46
CA ILE A 26 2.00 5.77 2.59
C ILE A 26 2.37 6.61 3.82
N ASP A 27 3.64 6.76 4.16
CA ASP A 27 4.07 7.62 5.26
C ASP A 27 3.61 9.07 5.08
N ASN A 28 3.65 9.58 3.85
CA ASN A 28 3.17 10.92 3.53
C ASN A 28 1.64 11.04 3.65
N LEU A 29 0.87 10.00 3.31
CA LEU A 29 -0.58 9.96 3.58
C LEU A 29 -0.86 10.00 5.09
N LEU A 30 -0.16 9.15 5.86
CA LEU A 30 -0.32 9.08 7.31
C LEU A 30 0.03 10.41 8.01
N GLN A 31 0.97 11.17 7.45
CA GLN A 31 1.37 12.50 7.95
C GLN A 31 0.49 13.64 7.39
N GLY A 32 -0.50 13.35 6.54
CA GLY A 32 -1.34 14.36 5.89
C GLY A 32 -0.59 15.27 4.90
N LYS A 33 0.59 14.85 4.43
CA LYS A 33 1.41 15.60 3.47
C LYS A 33 0.90 15.49 2.03
N VAL A 34 0.14 14.44 1.74
CA VAL A 34 -0.52 14.22 0.46
C VAL A 34 -2.00 13.90 0.69
N SER A 35 -2.85 14.34 -0.23
CA SER A 35 -4.31 14.23 -0.13
C SER A 35 -4.93 13.36 -1.23
N HIS A 36 -4.12 12.57 -1.92
CA HIS A 36 -4.57 11.64 -2.95
C HIS A 36 -3.68 10.39 -2.95
N LYS A 37 -4.26 9.26 -3.38
CA LYS A 37 -3.53 8.01 -3.58
C LYS A 37 -2.79 8.05 -4.91
N PHE A 38 -1.56 7.57 -4.92
CA PHE A 38 -0.81 7.38 -6.16
C PHE A 38 -1.38 6.24 -6.99
N HIS A 39 -1.43 6.46 -8.29
CA HIS A 39 -1.63 5.46 -9.31
C HIS A 39 -0.29 4.96 -9.87
N ALA A 40 -0.33 3.87 -10.63
CA ALA A 40 0.87 3.33 -11.27
C ALA A 40 1.62 4.36 -12.13
N SER A 41 0.92 5.34 -12.72
CA SER A 41 1.54 6.44 -13.46
C SER A 41 2.44 7.33 -12.61
N ASP A 42 2.06 7.58 -11.37
CA ASP A 42 2.79 8.49 -10.47
C ASP A 42 4.11 7.84 -10.04
N PHE A 43 4.05 6.55 -9.65
CA PHE A 43 5.25 5.76 -9.38
C PHE A 43 6.16 5.66 -10.60
N ALA A 44 5.59 5.45 -11.79
CA ALA A 44 6.37 5.33 -13.02
C ALA A 44 7.07 6.65 -13.38
N ALA A 45 6.40 7.79 -13.16
CA ALA A 45 6.99 9.11 -13.35
C ALA A 45 8.18 9.34 -12.41
N LEU A 46 8.05 8.96 -11.13
CA LEU A 46 9.13 9.06 -10.14
C LEU A 46 10.34 8.16 -10.45
N LEU A 47 10.10 7.05 -11.14
CA LEU A 47 11.14 6.10 -11.58
C LEU A 47 11.67 6.41 -12.99
N PHE A 48 11.19 7.48 -13.64
CA PHE A 48 11.53 7.87 -15.00
C PHE A 48 11.32 6.75 -16.04
N ILE A 49 10.22 6.00 -15.91
CA ILE A 49 9.84 4.92 -16.83
C ILE A 49 8.39 5.05 -17.29
N HIS A 50 8.05 4.39 -18.38
CA HIS A 50 6.67 4.34 -18.87
C HIS A 50 5.79 3.50 -17.92
N PRO A 51 4.53 3.90 -17.62
CA PRO A 51 3.65 3.16 -16.70
C PRO A 51 3.44 1.69 -17.06
N ARG A 52 3.32 1.39 -18.37
CA ARG A 52 3.28 0.00 -18.86
C ARG A 52 4.52 -0.81 -18.49
N HIS A 53 5.71 -0.19 -18.54
CA HIS A 53 6.95 -0.88 -18.17
C HIS A 53 6.98 -1.17 -16.67
N LEU A 54 6.57 -0.22 -15.84
CA LEU A 54 6.41 -0.45 -14.40
C LEU A 54 5.45 -1.62 -14.15
N SER A 55 4.22 -1.55 -14.65
CA SER A 55 3.21 -2.59 -14.42
C SER A 55 3.68 -3.97 -14.85
N ASN A 56 4.32 -4.09 -16.02
CA ASN A 56 4.87 -5.35 -16.49
C ASN A 56 6.01 -5.86 -15.61
N THR A 57 6.89 -4.98 -15.14
CA THR A 57 8.04 -5.33 -14.30
C THR A 57 7.59 -5.79 -12.91
N ILE A 58 6.66 -5.06 -12.30
CA ILE A 58 6.08 -5.43 -11.00
C ILE A 58 5.34 -6.75 -11.10
N LYS A 59 4.50 -6.94 -12.13
CA LYS A 59 3.80 -8.21 -12.35
C LYS A 59 4.76 -9.38 -12.57
N LEU A 60 5.84 -9.17 -13.32
CA LEU A 60 6.83 -10.21 -13.59
C LEU A 60 7.60 -10.64 -12.33
N THR A 61 7.94 -9.69 -11.45
CA THR A 61 8.79 -9.94 -10.28
C THR A 61 8.00 -10.33 -9.03
N THR A 62 6.73 -9.93 -8.93
CA THR A 62 5.91 -10.12 -7.72
C THR A 62 4.65 -10.95 -7.95
N ALA A 63 4.31 -11.28 -9.20
CA ALA A 63 3.03 -11.86 -9.62
C ALA A 63 1.78 -11.00 -9.32
N LYS A 64 1.94 -9.76 -8.86
CA LYS A 64 0.85 -8.83 -8.50
C LYS A 64 0.92 -7.55 -9.32
N SER A 65 -0.19 -6.83 -9.44
CA SER A 65 -0.18 -5.49 -10.04
C SER A 65 0.39 -4.45 -9.05
N PRO A 66 0.87 -3.29 -9.53
CA PRO A 66 1.23 -2.18 -8.66
C PRO A 66 0.08 -1.75 -7.73
N CYS A 67 -1.16 -1.78 -8.23
CA CYS A 67 -2.35 -1.43 -7.45
C CYS A 67 -2.55 -2.40 -6.28
N ASP A 68 -2.47 -3.71 -6.53
CA ASP A 68 -2.63 -4.74 -5.50
C ASP A 68 -1.61 -4.55 -4.37
N LEU A 69 -0.35 -4.24 -4.72
CA LEU A 69 0.72 -4.05 -3.73
C LEU A 69 0.51 -2.80 -2.88
N VAL A 70 0.05 -1.70 -3.48
CA VAL A 70 -0.28 -0.47 -2.75
C VAL A 70 -1.47 -0.70 -1.84
N GLU A 71 -2.53 -1.35 -2.33
CA GLU A 71 -3.72 -1.68 -1.54
C GLU A 71 -3.40 -2.63 -0.38
N GLU A 72 -2.54 -3.64 -0.60
CA GLU A 72 -2.03 -4.51 0.46
C GLU A 72 -1.26 -3.73 1.53
N ARG A 73 -0.46 -2.73 1.13
CA ARG A 73 0.24 -1.87 2.09
C ARG A 73 -0.74 -1.01 2.89
N ILE A 74 -1.72 -0.39 2.23
CA ILE A 74 -2.79 0.39 2.88
C ILE A 74 -3.53 -0.46 3.92
N ILE A 75 -3.87 -1.70 3.58
CA ILE A 75 -4.59 -2.60 4.51
C ILE A 75 -3.75 -2.95 5.74
N LYS A 76 -2.44 -3.14 5.59
CA LYS A 76 -1.54 -3.37 6.73
C LYS A 76 -1.54 -2.18 7.69
N GLU A 77 -1.40 -0.96 7.17
CA GLU A 77 -1.46 0.23 8.02
C GLU A 77 -2.85 0.44 8.64
N ALA A 78 -3.91 0.28 7.85
CA ALA A 78 -5.27 0.38 8.34
C ALA A 78 -5.57 -0.63 9.47
N ALA A 79 -5.07 -1.86 9.35
CA ALA A 79 -5.15 -2.87 10.41
C ALA A 79 -4.43 -2.40 11.68
N CYS A 80 -3.23 -1.83 11.54
CA CYS A 80 -2.47 -1.23 12.65
C CYS A 80 -3.29 -0.14 13.38
N PHE A 81 -3.88 0.81 12.64
CA PHE A 81 -4.77 1.83 13.24
C PHE A 81 -5.97 1.21 13.97
N LEU A 82 -6.55 0.14 13.43
CA LEU A 82 -7.70 -0.53 14.03
C LEU A 82 -7.34 -1.24 15.34
N THR A 83 -6.09 -1.74 15.48
CA THR A 83 -5.62 -2.46 16.66
C THR A 83 -4.99 -1.56 17.72
N GLU A 84 -4.22 -0.56 17.31
CA GLU A 84 -3.39 0.24 18.21
C GLU A 84 -4.09 1.51 18.71
N THR A 85 -5.19 1.91 18.06
CA THR A 85 -5.86 3.19 18.35
C THR A 85 -7.37 3.04 18.54
N LYS A 86 -7.97 4.04 19.20
CA LYS A 86 -9.44 4.21 19.29
C LYS A 86 -10.00 5.11 18.19
N MET A 87 -9.21 5.44 17.16
CA MET A 87 -9.62 6.36 16.09
C MET A 87 -10.91 5.87 15.42
N PRO A 88 -11.91 6.74 15.18
CA PRO A 88 -13.11 6.39 14.44
C PRO A 88 -12.79 5.79 13.07
N ILE A 89 -13.55 4.77 12.65
CA ILE A 89 -13.34 4.09 11.35
C ILE A 89 -13.46 5.07 10.17
N ALA A 90 -14.33 6.08 10.31
CA ALA A 90 -14.46 7.15 9.33
C ALA A 90 -13.17 7.96 9.18
N GLU A 91 -12.54 8.37 10.30
CA GLU A 91 -11.27 9.10 10.30
C GLU A 91 -10.13 8.27 9.74
N ILE A 92 -10.07 6.96 10.05
CA ILE A 92 -9.09 6.05 9.44
C ILE A 92 -9.27 6.02 7.92
N GLY A 93 -10.51 5.97 7.42
CA GLY A 93 -10.77 6.04 5.98
C GLY A 93 -10.27 7.34 5.35
N GLN A 94 -10.45 8.48 6.02
CA GLN A 94 -9.97 9.78 5.54
C GLN A 94 -8.44 9.85 5.43
N VAL A 95 -7.70 9.24 6.37
CA VAL A 95 -6.23 9.15 6.32
C VAL A 95 -5.74 8.49 5.01
N PHE A 96 -6.49 7.50 4.51
CA PHE A 96 -6.18 6.80 3.25
C PHE A 96 -6.95 7.36 2.04
N CYS A 97 -7.40 8.61 2.12
CA CYS A 97 -8.13 9.32 1.07
C CYS A 97 -9.36 8.55 0.56
N TYR A 98 -10.16 7.99 1.47
CA TYR A 98 -11.51 7.53 1.16
C TYR A 98 -12.51 8.60 1.59
N ASP A 99 -13.09 9.29 0.60
CA ASP A 99 -14.04 10.38 0.83
C ASP A 99 -15.23 9.95 1.70
N GLU A 100 -15.71 8.73 1.49
CA GLU A 100 -16.85 8.16 2.19
C GLU A 100 -16.44 6.96 3.08
N PRO A 101 -16.83 6.94 4.37
CA PRO A 101 -16.54 5.82 5.28
C PRO A 101 -17.03 4.46 4.75
N THR A 102 -18.12 4.47 3.99
CA THR A 102 -18.68 3.29 3.33
C THR A 102 -17.72 2.69 2.30
N ASN A 103 -16.98 3.52 1.57
CA ASN A 103 -16.02 3.06 0.57
C ASN A 103 -14.82 2.40 1.24
N PHE A 104 -14.28 3.00 2.31
CA PHE A 104 -13.24 2.37 3.12
C PHE A 104 -13.69 1.03 3.70
N THR A 105 -14.91 0.97 4.24
CA THR A 105 -15.47 -0.25 4.80
C THR A 105 -15.59 -1.36 3.76
N LYS A 106 -16.07 -1.04 2.55
CA LYS A 106 -16.17 -2.00 1.42
C LYS A 106 -14.79 -2.47 0.99
N PHE A 107 -13.84 -1.55 0.81
CA PHE A 107 -12.46 -1.86 0.47
C PHE A 107 -11.82 -2.81 1.49
N PHE A 108 -11.85 -2.43 2.78
CA PHE A 108 -11.25 -3.23 3.85
C PHE A 108 -11.88 -4.63 3.93
N LYS A 109 -13.21 -4.71 3.81
CA LYS A 109 -13.91 -6.00 3.77
C LYS A 109 -13.55 -6.82 2.54
N GLY A 110 -13.40 -6.19 1.37
CA GLY A 110 -12.97 -6.87 0.15
C GLY A 110 -11.59 -7.51 0.31
N MET A 111 -10.67 -6.81 0.98
CA MET A 111 -9.29 -7.26 1.17
C MET A 111 -9.13 -8.27 2.32
N THR A 112 -9.96 -8.19 3.37
CA THR A 112 -9.77 -8.99 4.60
C THR A 112 -10.89 -10.01 4.87
N GLY A 113 -11.99 -9.94 4.13
CA GLY A 113 -13.19 -10.76 4.35
C GLY A 113 -14.13 -10.27 5.44
N ILE A 114 -13.73 -9.32 6.30
CA ILE A 114 -14.54 -8.81 7.42
C ILE A 114 -14.53 -7.28 7.49
N THR A 115 -15.53 -6.68 8.14
CA THR A 115 -15.57 -5.21 8.26
C THR A 115 -14.49 -4.68 9.20
N PRO A 116 -14.06 -3.40 9.07
CA PRO A 116 -13.11 -2.79 10.02
C PRO A 116 -13.57 -2.89 11.47
N LEU A 117 -14.88 -2.74 11.73
CA LEU A 117 -15.45 -2.88 13.07
C LEU A 117 -15.33 -4.31 13.61
N GLN A 118 -15.62 -5.31 12.77
CA GLN A 118 -15.44 -6.72 13.14
C GLN A 118 -13.97 -7.04 13.41
N PHE A 119 -13.07 -6.53 12.58
CA PHE A 119 -11.63 -6.69 12.74
C PHE A 119 -11.15 -6.11 14.08
N ARG A 120 -11.49 -4.85 14.39
CA ARG A 120 -11.17 -4.19 15.66
C ARG A 120 -11.68 -4.98 16.87
N LYS A 121 -12.93 -5.44 16.83
CA LYS A 121 -13.51 -6.24 17.93
C LYS A 121 -12.76 -7.55 18.14
N LYS A 122 -12.36 -8.24 17.06
CA LYS A 122 -11.57 -9.47 17.14
C LYS A 122 -10.18 -9.22 17.71
N ALA A 123 -9.51 -8.16 17.28
CA ALA A 123 -8.18 -7.82 17.77
C ALA A 123 -8.17 -7.52 19.28
N ILE A 124 -9.16 -6.75 19.77
CA ILE A 124 -9.31 -6.46 21.20
C ILE A 124 -9.62 -7.72 22.02
N ALA A 125 -10.40 -8.66 21.47
CA ALA A 125 -10.74 -9.91 22.17
C ALA A 125 -9.57 -10.91 22.32
N LEU A 126 -8.44 -10.64 21.67
CA LEU A 126 -7.22 -11.46 21.74
C LEU A 126 -6.15 -10.87 22.69
N VAL A 127 -6.44 -9.73 23.33
CA VAL A 127 -5.60 -9.04 24.32
C VAL A 127 -6.24 -9.14 25.69
#